data_AF-A0A959P482-F1
#
_entry.id   AF-A0A959P482-F1
#
_cell.length_a   1.000
_cell.length_b   1.000
_cell.length_c   1.000
_cell.angle_alpha   90.00
_cell.angle_beta   90.00
_cell.angle_gamma   90.00
#
_symmetry.space_group_name_H-M   'P 1'
#
loop_
_entity.id
_entity.type
_entity.pdbx_description
1 polymer ?
#
loop_
_entity_poly.entity_id
_entity_poly.type
_entity_poly.pdbx_seq_one_letter_code
_entity_poly.pdbx_strand_id
1 'polypeptide(L)'
;MMFFRSITTFSLVFLLCVAANAQQTIDSVIDITLSVKRDVRLDSLVMRHIRVNEMKDGFDGYRLQLYSGSGTTARQEANTLRAEFLAKYPDIPAYVVYQAPNFKVRVGDFRTELEAIQLQRELAYKFPGGFVVKDVVKFPKLAIEEERDQEDEIEELKMIEDGQKSSNGLDKSEDIPKKK
;
A
#
# COMPACT_ATOMS: atom_id res chain seq x y z
N MET A 1 -5.04 -89.94 11.55
CA MET A 1 -4.89 -89.02 10.38
C MET A 1 -6.10 -88.07 10.16
N MET A 2 -7.02 -87.85 11.11
CA MET A 2 -8.14 -86.91 10.95
C MET A 2 -7.94 -85.54 11.63
N PHE A 3 -7.16 -85.46 12.72
CA PHE A 3 -6.96 -84.20 13.47
C PHE A 3 -6.15 -83.15 12.69
N PHE A 4 -5.23 -83.56 11.81
CA PHE A 4 -4.37 -82.64 11.07
C PHE A 4 -5.13 -81.86 9.97
N ARG A 5 -6.18 -82.46 9.39
CA ARG A 5 -7.01 -81.81 8.35
C ARG A 5 -7.91 -80.70 8.92
N SER A 6 -8.35 -80.85 10.17
CA SER A 6 -9.16 -79.85 10.88
C SER A 6 -8.33 -78.63 11.32
N ILE A 7 -7.07 -78.84 11.69
CA ILE A 7 -6.14 -77.75 12.05
C ILE A 7 -5.76 -76.92 10.83
N THR A 8 -5.53 -77.55 9.67
CA THR A 8 -5.22 -76.82 8.44
C THR A 8 -6.40 -75.98 7.94
N THR A 9 -7.64 -76.45 8.10
CA THR A 9 -8.83 -75.66 7.70
C THR A 9 -9.09 -74.50 8.67
N PHE A 10 -8.85 -74.69 9.97
CA PHE A 10 -9.00 -73.61 10.95
C PHE A 10 -7.94 -72.52 10.74
N SER A 11 -6.70 -72.92 10.43
CA SER A 11 -5.62 -71.99 10.08
C SER A 11 -5.91 -71.21 8.79
N LEU A 12 -6.52 -71.86 7.78
CA LEU A 12 -6.87 -71.21 6.52
C LEU A 12 -8.06 -70.24 6.67
N VAL A 13 -9.04 -70.57 7.50
CA VAL A 13 -10.15 -69.66 7.84
C VAL A 13 -9.67 -68.47 8.67
N PHE A 14 -8.73 -68.68 9.60
CA PHE A 14 -8.12 -67.60 10.36
C PHE A 14 -7.31 -66.66 9.46
N LEU A 15 -6.56 -67.20 8.50
CA LEU A 15 -5.78 -66.41 7.53
C LEU A 15 -6.68 -65.61 6.58
N LEU A 16 -7.84 -66.15 6.20
CA LEU A 16 -8.86 -65.45 5.41
C LEU A 16 -9.53 -64.32 6.19
N CYS A 17 -9.74 -64.51 7.50
CA CYS A 17 -10.39 -63.54 8.38
C CYS A 17 -9.48 -62.34 8.72
N VAL A 18 -8.16 -62.53 8.77
CA VAL A 18 -7.20 -61.44 8.98
C VAL A 18 -7.10 -60.53 7.75
N ALA A 19 -7.17 -61.07 6.53
CA ALA A 19 -7.14 -60.28 5.29
C ALA A 19 -8.40 -59.38 5.14
N ALA A 20 -9.56 -59.82 5.60
CA ALA A 20 -10.79 -59.01 5.58
C ALA A 20 -10.72 -57.77 6.50
N ASN A 21 -9.89 -57.80 7.54
CA ASN A 21 -9.69 -56.68 8.46
C ASN A 21 -8.50 -55.78 8.05
N ALA A 22 -7.79 -56.07 6.96
CA ALA A 22 -6.59 -55.35 6.54
C ALA A 22 -6.85 -54.19 5.55
N GLN A 23 -8.07 -54.04 5.03
CA GLN A 23 -8.46 -52.85 4.25
C GLN A 23 -9.06 -51.79 5.19
N GLN A 24 -8.20 -51.03 5.87
CA GLN A 24 -8.51 -49.66 6.25
C GLN A 24 -7.58 -48.75 5.46
N THR A 25 -7.91 -48.53 4.19
CA THR A 25 -7.32 -47.45 3.40
C THR A 25 -7.83 -46.13 3.98
N ILE A 26 -6.91 -45.33 4.53
CA ILE A 26 -7.17 -43.94 4.92
C ILE A 26 -7.21 -43.13 3.62
N ASP A 27 -8.33 -43.21 2.91
CA ASP A 27 -8.67 -42.29 1.82
C ASP A 27 -9.83 -41.41 2.28
N SER A 28 -9.46 -40.33 2.96
CA SER A 28 -10.20 -39.08 2.86
C SER A 28 -9.23 -37.95 3.15
N VAL A 29 -8.66 -37.39 2.08
CA VAL A 29 -8.36 -35.96 2.04
C VAL A 29 -9.66 -35.29 2.47
N ILE A 30 -9.67 -34.77 3.69
CA ILE A 30 -10.75 -33.93 4.17
C ILE A 30 -10.62 -32.64 3.36
N ASP A 31 -11.18 -32.65 2.16
CA ASP A 31 -11.62 -31.44 1.52
C ASP A 31 -12.77 -30.94 2.39
N ILE A 32 -12.44 -30.17 3.45
CA ILE A 32 -13.45 -29.44 4.20
C ILE A 32 -14.05 -28.50 3.16
N THR A 33 -15.15 -28.92 2.53
CA THR A 33 -16.04 -28.02 1.80
C THR A 33 -16.61 -27.06 2.84
N LEU A 34 -15.85 -26.00 3.11
CA LEU A 34 -16.15 -25.00 4.12
C LEU A 34 -17.30 -24.17 3.56
N SER A 35 -18.53 -24.62 3.82
CA SER A 35 -19.75 -23.91 3.45
C SER A 35 -19.88 -22.67 4.35
N VAL A 36 -19.26 -21.56 3.93
CA VAL A 36 -19.40 -20.27 4.62
C VAL A 36 -20.81 -19.75 4.37
N LYS A 37 -21.71 -19.97 5.32
CA LYS A 37 -23.04 -19.34 5.32
C LYS A 37 -22.90 -17.87 5.72
N ARG A 38 -22.66 -16.99 4.74
CA ARG A 38 -22.66 -15.53 4.95
C ARG A 38 -24.08 -14.97 4.88
N ASP A 39 -24.38 -14.01 5.75
CA ASP A 39 -25.61 -13.22 5.70
C ASP A 39 -25.45 -12.14 4.61
N VAL A 40 -26.44 -11.96 3.74
CA VAL A 40 -26.48 -10.93 2.69
C VAL A 40 -26.28 -9.51 3.25
N ARG A 41 -26.66 -9.29 4.51
CA ARG A 41 -26.47 -8.02 5.22
C ARG A 41 -25.00 -7.71 5.48
N LEU A 42 -24.15 -8.72 5.59
CA LEU A 42 -22.72 -8.56 5.81
C LEU A 42 -22.08 -7.84 4.62
N ASP A 43 -22.40 -8.25 3.39
CA ASP A 43 -21.87 -7.63 2.18
C ASP A 43 -22.26 -6.14 2.10
N SER A 44 -23.52 -5.83 2.45
CA SER A 44 -24.00 -4.44 2.52
C SER A 44 -23.26 -3.61 3.59
N LEU A 45 -22.90 -4.21 4.72
CA LEU A 45 -22.15 -3.53 5.79
C LEU A 45 -20.70 -3.28 5.36
N VAL A 46 -20.06 -4.28 4.76
CA VAL A 46 -18.69 -4.16 4.24
C VAL A 46 -18.63 -3.06 3.17
N MET A 47 -19.55 -3.08 2.20
CA MET A 47 -19.63 -2.05 1.17
C MET A 47 -19.86 -0.65 1.74
N ARG A 48 -20.70 -0.52 2.79
CA ARG A 48 -20.88 0.76 3.48
C ARG A 48 -19.59 1.21 4.16
N HIS A 49 -18.88 0.29 4.83
CA HIS A 49 -17.63 0.60 5.52
C HIS A 49 -16.56 1.08 4.55
N ILE A 50 -16.38 0.38 3.43
CA ILE A 50 -15.44 0.77 2.37
C ILE A 50 -15.77 2.19 1.88
N ARG A 51 -17.03 2.45 1.52
CA ARG A 51 -17.47 3.78 1.06
C ARG A 51 -17.19 4.89 2.08
N VAL A 52 -17.45 4.65 3.37
CA VAL A 52 -17.21 5.64 4.41
C VAL A 52 -15.71 5.93 4.56
N ASN A 53 -14.86 4.91 4.46
CA ASN A 53 -13.42 5.09 4.54
C ASN A 53 -12.87 5.80 3.30
N GLU A 54 -13.36 5.46 2.11
CA GLU A 54 -13.01 6.15 0.86
C GLU A 54 -13.35 7.64 0.92
N MET A 55 -14.48 8.02 1.51
CA MET A 55 -14.85 9.44 1.69
C MET A 55 -13.94 10.20 2.65
N LYS A 56 -13.29 9.51 3.60
CA LYS A 56 -12.47 10.15 4.63
C LYS A 56 -11.03 10.42 4.17
N ASP A 57 -10.57 9.79 3.08
CA ASP A 57 -9.22 9.90 2.50
C ASP A 57 -8.08 9.81 3.56
N GLY A 58 -8.27 8.98 4.58
CA GLY A 58 -7.32 8.84 5.67
C GLY A 58 -7.92 8.42 7.00
N PHE A 59 -7.10 8.54 8.04
CA PHE A 59 -7.48 8.24 9.43
C PHE A 59 -7.17 9.43 10.35
N ASP A 60 -7.80 9.46 11.53
CA ASP A 60 -7.55 10.51 12.52
C ASP A 60 -6.15 10.31 13.11
N GLY A 61 -5.29 11.30 12.92
CA GLY A 61 -3.90 11.28 13.39
C GLY A 61 -3.42 12.65 13.83
N TYR A 62 -2.11 12.82 13.80
CA TYR A 62 -1.43 14.02 14.28
C TYR A 62 -0.40 14.47 13.23
N ARG A 63 -0.26 15.78 13.11
CA ARG A 63 0.78 16.44 12.31
C ARG A 63 1.43 17.55 13.09
N LEU A 64 2.67 17.88 12.75
CA LEU A 64 3.37 19.02 13.32
C LEU A 64 3.16 20.23 12.42
N GLN A 65 2.55 21.30 12.94
CA GLN A 65 2.40 22.56 12.20
C GLN A 65 3.62 23.45 12.47
N LEU A 66 4.34 23.84 11.42
CA LEU A 66 5.57 24.66 11.51
C LEU A 66 5.33 26.15 11.24
N TYR A 67 4.34 26.47 10.40
CA TYR A 67 4.05 27.84 10.00
C TYR A 67 2.55 28.06 9.84
N SER A 68 2.11 29.29 10.12
CA SER A 68 0.77 29.78 9.83
C SER A 68 0.86 31.27 9.55
N GLY A 69 0.52 31.70 8.34
CA GLY A 69 0.55 33.11 7.94
C GLY A 69 -0.62 33.46 7.05
N SER A 70 -1.00 34.74 7.03
CA SER A 70 -2.00 35.30 6.10
C SER A 70 -1.38 36.45 5.31
N GLY A 71 -2.01 36.80 4.19
CA GLY A 71 -1.57 37.88 3.30
C GLY A 71 -1.11 37.39 1.93
N THR A 72 -0.62 38.31 1.12
CA THR A 72 -0.24 38.06 -0.28
C THR A 72 1.05 37.23 -0.40
N THR A 73 2.00 37.38 0.53
CA THR A 73 3.27 36.65 0.55
C THR A 73 3.21 35.30 1.27
N ALA A 74 2.18 35.07 2.10
CA ALA A 74 2.08 33.90 2.96
C ALA A 74 2.13 32.57 2.19
N ARG A 75 1.58 32.53 0.97
CA ARG A 75 1.67 31.35 0.09
C ARG A 75 3.11 31.04 -0.31
N GLN A 76 3.87 32.08 -0.66
CA GLN A 76 5.25 31.94 -1.09
C GLN A 76 6.13 31.51 0.09
N GLU A 77 5.96 32.17 1.25
CA GLU A 77 6.67 31.82 2.50
C GLU A 77 6.38 30.37 2.95
N ALA A 78 5.12 29.94 2.86
CA ALA A 78 4.75 28.56 3.18
C ALA A 78 5.43 27.55 2.24
N ASN A 79 5.51 27.85 0.94
CA ASN A 79 6.16 27.00 -0.05
C ASN A 79 7.68 26.96 0.13
N THR A 80 8.32 28.10 0.43
CA THR A 80 9.77 28.15 0.68
C THR A 80 10.13 27.35 1.94
N LEU A 81 9.35 27.49 3.01
CA LEU A 81 9.55 26.73 4.23
C LEU A 81 9.33 25.23 4.03
N ARG A 82 8.31 24.84 3.25
CA ARG A 82 8.10 23.44 2.84
C ARG A 82 9.30 22.89 2.09
N ALA A 83 9.81 23.63 1.10
CA ALA A 83 10.95 23.20 0.30
C ALA A 83 12.22 23.06 1.16
N GLU A 84 12.47 24.01 2.07
CA GLU A 84 13.58 23.92 3.01
C GLU A 84 13.47 22.70 3.94
N PHE A 85 12.25 22.40 4.41
CA PHE A 85 12.00 21.25 5.26
C PHE A 85 12.27 19.94 4.51
N LEU A 86 11.71 19.77 3.32
CA LEU A 86 11.90 18.57 2.48
C LEU A 86 13.36 18.36 2.09
N ALA A 87 14.12 19.44 1.85
CA ALA A 87 15.55 19.34 1.56
C ALA A 87 16.37 18.79 2.74
N LYS A 88 15.92 19.02 3.99
CA LYS A 88 16.61 18.56 5.20
C LYS A 88 16.08 17.20 5.70
N TYR A 89 14.80 16.94 5.48
CA TYR A 89 14.09 15.74 5.94
C TYR A 89 13.30 15.14 4.77
N PRO A 90 13.97 14.43 3.84
CA PRO A 90 13.32 13.87 2.67
C PRO A 90 12.32 12.76 3.02
N ASP A 91 12.55 12.05 4.13
CA ASP A 91 11.70 10.92 4.57
C ASP A 91 10.37 11.38 5.20
N ILE A 92 10.27 12.66 5.59
CA ILE A 92 9.10 13.18 6.32
C ILE A 92 8.28 14.04 5.36
N PRO A 93 7.02 13.67 5.07
CA PRO A 93 6.20 14.43 4.14
C PRO A 93 5.85 15.81 4.70
N ALA A 94 5.76 16.81 3.82
CA ALA A 94 5.40 18.18 4.16
C ALA A 94 4.32 18.73 3.23
N TYR A 95 3.29 19.30 3.85
CA TYR A 95 2.05 19.74 3.20
C TYR A 95 1.80 21.22 3.47
N VAL A 96 1.35 21.93 2.43
CA VAL A 96 0.83 23.30 2.57
C VAL A 96 -0.68 23.22 2.53
N VAL A 97 -1.33 23.60 3.64
CA VAL A 97 -2.78 23.58 3.79
C VAL A 97 -3.27 25.02 3.75
N TYR A 98 -4.19 25.31 2.83
CA TYR A 98 -4.88 26.60 2.79
C TYR A 98 -6.19 26.50 3.59
N GLN A 99 -6.27 27.26 4.68
CA GLN A 99 -7.48 27.41 5.46
C GLN A 99 -7.75 28.91 5.59
N ALA A 100 -8.64 29.42 4.73
CA ALA A 100 -8.89 30.85 4.59
C ALA A 100 -9.06 31.55 5.96
N PRO A 101 -8.35 32.67 6.20
CA PRO A 101 -7.46 33.41 5.29
C PRO A 101 -5.97 32.99 5.35
N ASN A 102 -5.64 31.89 6.03
CA ASN A 102 -4.26 31.52 6.36
C ASN A 102 -3.72 30.35 5.50
N PHE A 103 -2.42 30.41 5.19
CA PHE A 103 -1.62 29.29 4.73
C PHE A 103 -0.88 28.67 5.90
N LYS A 104 -0.96 27.35 6.02
CA LYS A 104 -0.33 26.57 7.08
C LYS A 104 0.63 25.56 6.49
N VAL A 105 1.76 25.34 7.13
CA VAL A 105 2.68 24.24 6.77
C VAL A 105 2.61 23.18 7.84
N ARG A 106 2.20 21.96 7.45
CA ARG A 106 2.11 20.79 8.31
C ARG A 106 3.06 19.71 7.82
N VAL A 107 3.77 19.06 8.73
CA VAL A 107 4.78 18.05 8.42
C VAL A 107 4.53 16.78 9.21
N GLY A 108 4.93 15.66 8.60
CA GLY A 108 4.77 14.33 9.13
C GLY A 108 3.32 13.85 9.13
N ASP A 109 3.19 12.54 9.28
CA ASP A 109 1.94 11.80 9.28
C ASP A 109 2.02 10.81 10.44
N PHE A 110 1.53 11.20 11.62
CA PHE A 110 1.70 10.44 12.86
C PHE A 110 0.40 9.81 13.32
N ARG A 111 0.51 8.57 13.83
CA ARG A 111 -0.65 7.88 14.40
C ARG A 111 -0.85 8.24 15.87
N THR A 112 0.24 8.43 16.60
CA THR A 112 0.20 8.81 18.02
C THR A 112 0.68 10.24 18.24
N GLU A 113 0.13 10.90 19.25
CA GLU A 113 0.57 12.25 19.63
C GLU A 113 2.03 12.25 20.11
N LEU A 114 2.47 11.17 20.74
CA LEU A 114 3.83 11.02 21.24
C LEU A 114 4.88 11.07 20.12
N GLU A 115 4.64 10.38 19.01
CA GLU A 115 5.52 10.43 17.82
C GLU A 115 5.65 11.86 17.29
N ALA A 116 4.53 12.58 17.20
CA ALA A 116 4.53 13.97 16.75
C ALA A 116 5.30 14.89 17.72
N ILE A 117 5.17 14.68 19.03
CA ILE A 117 5.91 15.41 20.06
C ILE A 117 7.41 15.10 20.00
N GLN A 118 7.80 13.86 19.71
CA GLN A 118 9.21 13.49 19.53
C GLN A 118 9.82 14.30 18.39
N LEU A 119 9.19 14.30 17.22
CA LEU A 119 9.67 15.10 16.08
C LEU A 119 9.67 16.61 16.42
N GLN A 120 8.64 17.11 17.10
CA GLN A 120 8.58 18.51 17.53
C GLN A 120 9.82 18.89 18.36
N ARG A 121 10.24 18.02 19.29
CA ARG A 121 11.41 18.28 20.14
C ARG A 121 12.71 18.28 19.35
N GLU A 122 12.85 17.37 18.39
CA GLU A 122 14.01 17.34 17.49
C GLU A 122 14.10 18.60 16.63
N LEU A 123 12.95 19.11 16.19
CA LEU A 123 12.86 20.29 15.34
C LEU A 123 12.83 21.61 16.12
N ALA A 124 12.66 21.58 17.45
CA ALA A 124 12.46 22.77 18.28
C ALA A 124 13.58 23.81 18.13
N TYR A 125 14.82 23.37 17.89
CA TYR A 125 15.95 24.27 17.68
C TYR A 125 15.85 25.06 16.36
N LYS A 126 15.40 24.41 15.28
CA LYS A 126 15.28 25.06 13.95
C LYS A 126 13.93 25.75 13.75
N PHE A 127 12.88 25.21 14.36
CA PHE A 127 11.50 25.67 14.22
C PHE A 127 10.87 25.89 15.60
N PRO A 128 11.25 26.96 16.33
CA PRO A 128 10.82 27.19 17.71
C PRO A 128 9.33 27.52 17.89
N GLY A 129 8.54 27.60 16.81
CA GLY A 129 7.09 27.80 16.82
C GLY A 129 6.27 26.58 16.43
N GLY A 130 6.91 25.42 16.24
CA GLY A 130 6.22 24.20 15.81
C GLY A 130 5.32 23.61 16.91
N PHE A 131 4.08 23.23 16.59
CA PHE A 131 3.18 22.57 17.53
C PHE A 131 2.35 21.45 16.91
N VAL A 132 2.02 20.45 17.72
CA VAL A 132 1.27 19.26 17.30
C VAL A 132 -0.22 19.60 17.14
N VAL A 133 -0.81 19.14 16.03
CA VAL A 133 -2.21 19.38 15.66
C VAL A 133 -2.86 18.08 15.23
N LYS A 134 -4.11 17.86 15.66
CA LYS A 134 -4.93 16.75 15.16
C LYS A 134 -5.36 17.02 13.73
N ASP A 135 -5.15 16.06 12.84
CA ASP A 135 -5.49 16.17 11.43
C ASP A 135 -5.84 14.80 10.83
N VAL A 136 -6.48 14.80 9.67
CA VAL A 136 -6.67 13.55 8.91
C VAL A 136 -5.37 13.26 8.16
N VAL A 137 -4.79 12.10 8.47
CA VAL A 137 -3.51 11.62 7.97
C VAL A 137 -3.75 10.56 6.90
N LYS A 138 -2.95 10.60 5.82
CA LYS A 138 -3.07 9.65 4.72
C LYS A 138 -2.63 8.25 5.16
N PHE A 139 -3.21 7.24 4.54
CA PHE A 139 -2.74 5.88 4.73
C PHE A 139 -1.32 5.71 4.17
N PRO A 140 -0.47 4.90 4.83
CA PRO A 140 0.79 4.51 4.24
C PRO A 140 0.52 3.75 2.94
N LYS A 141 1.30 4.03 1.89
CA LYS A 141 1.21 3.30 0.63
C LYS A 141 1.56 1.84 0.88
N LEU A 142 0.81 0.92 0.27
CA LEU A 142 1.16 -0.49 0.29
C LEU A 142 2.27 -0.72 -0.74
N ALA A 143 3.18 -1.66 -0.50
CA ALA A 143 4.27 -1.97 -1.43
C ALA A 143 3.79 -2.24 -2.88
N ILE A 144 2.61 -2.87 -3.00
CA ILE A 144 1.96 -3.15 -4.29
C ILE A 144 1.61 -1.86 -5.04
N GLU A 145 1.33 -0.76 -4.34
CA GLU A 145 1.02 0.53 -4.98
C GLU A 145 2.29 1.27 -5.40
N GLU A 146 3.37 1.15 -4.62
CA GLU A 146 4.66 1.74 -4.94
C GLU A 146 5.26 1.17 -6.23
N GLU A 147 5.06 -0.12 -6.49
CA GLU A 147 5.47 -0.78 -7.74
C GLU A 147 4.68 -0.26 -8.94
N ARG A 148 3.35 -0.07 -8.80
CA ARG A 148 2.50 0.47 -9.88
C ARG A 148 2.85 1.92 -10.25
N ASP A 149 3.07 2.77 -9.25
CA ASP A 149 3.45 4.18 -9.48
C ASP A 149 4.77 4.29 -10.28
N GLN A 150 5.72 3.37 -10.03
CA GLN A 150 6.99 3.30 -10.77
C GLN A 150 6.79 2.85 -12.22
N GLU A 151 5.92 1.87 -12.46
CA GLU A 151 5.59 1.42 -13.82
C GLU A 151 4.93 2.54 -14.64
N ASP A 152 3.98 3.26 -14.05
CA ASP A 152 3.29 4.39 -14.68
C ASP A 152 4.27 5.53 -15.02
N GLU A 153 5.19 5.87 -14.12
CA GLU A 153 6.21 6.91 -14.35
C GLU A 153 7.21 6.49 -15.44
N ILE A 154 7.62 5.22 -15.47
CA ILE A 154 8.46 4.65 -16.54
C ILE A 154 7.72 4.69 -17.89
N GLU A 155 6.41 4.42 -17.91
CA GLU A 155 5.60 4.48 -19.13
C GLU A 155 5.44 5.91 -19.64
N GLU A 156 5.19 6.88 -18.75
CA GLU A 156 5.11 8.30 -19.10
C GLU A 156 6.44 8.80 -19.69
N LEU A 157 7.58 8.40 -19.11
CA LEU A 157 8.90 8.73 -19.64
C LEU A 157 9.17 8.11 -21.02
N LYS A 158 8.76 6.85 -21.25
CA LYS A 158 8.87 6.19 -22.55
C LYS A 158 8.03 6.89 -23.63
N MET A 159 6.81 7.31 -23.28
CA MET A 159 5.92 8.04 -24.18
C MET A 159 6.51 9.41 -24.58
N ILE A 160 7.19 10.09 -23.65
CA ILE A 160 7.88 11.36 -23.93
C ILE A 160 9.09 11.14 -24.85
N GLU A 161 9.90 10.10 -24.62
CA GLU A 161 11.05 9.77 -25.47
C GLU A 161 10.65 9.37 -26.90
N ASP A 162 9.62 8.54 -27.04
CA ASP A 162 9.11 8.12 -28.35
C ASP A 162 8.48 9.30 -29.12
N GLY A 163 7.82 10.22 -28.42
CA GLY A 163 7.32 11.48 -28.99
C GLY A 163 8.42 12.41 -29.50
N GLN A 164 9.59 12.44 -28.84
CA GLN A 164 10.76 13.22 -29.26
C GLN A 164 11.50 12.60 -30.45
N LYS A 165 11.43 11.27 -30.62
CA LYS A 165 12.10 10.53 -31.70
C LYS A 165 11.39 10.65 -33.05
N SER A 166 10.06 10.82 -33.03
CA SER A 166 9.25 11.04 -34.23
C SER A 166 9.44 12.44 -34.85
N SER A 167 9.72 13.46 -34.03
CA SER A 167 9.91 14.85 -34.50
C SER A 167 11.32 15.15 -35.02
N ASN A 168 12.34 14.43 -34.57
CA ASN A 168 13.74 14.62 -35.01
C ASN A 168 14.12 13.83 -36.28
N GLY A 169 13.18 13.11 -36.90
CA GLY A 169 13.40 12.27 -38.09
C GLY A 169 13.18 12.94 -39.45
N LEU A 170 12.82 14.23 -39.51
CA LEU A 170 12.38 14.90 -40.74
C LEU A 170 13.13 16.20 -41.05
N ASP A 171 14.46 16.20 -41.00
CA ASP A 171 15.26 17.28 -41.61
C ASP A 171 16.70 16.83 -41.93
N LYS A 172 16.88 15.90 -42.87
CA LYS A 172 18.16 15.63 -43.55
C LYS A 172 17.95 15.15 -44.98
N SER A 173 17.35 15.96 -45.82
CA SER A 173 17.54 15.84 -47.28
C SER A 173 17.20 17.15 -47.98
N GLU A 174 18.22 17.97 -48.24
CA GLU A 174 18.38 18.69 -49.52
C GLU A 174 19.71 19.46 -49.50
N ASP A 175 20.78 18.73 -49.83
CA ASP A 175 21.99 19.33 -50.39
C ASP A 175 21.66 19.87 -51.79
N ILE A 176 21.72 21.20 -51.98
CA ILE A 176 21.80 21.80 -53.31
C ILE A 176 23.19 22.42 -53.48
N PRO A 177 23.99 21.97 -54.47
CA PRO A 177 25.35 22.49 -54.64
C PRO A 177 25.32 23.90 -55.26
N LYS A 178 26.11 24.81 -54.68
CA LYS A 178 26.38 26.14 -55.22
C LYS A 178 27.08 26.03 -56.58
N LYS A 179 26.51 26.63 -57.63
CA LYS A 179 27.16 26.84 -58.92
C LYS A 179 27.67 28.29 -59.01
N LYS A 180 28.88 28.42 -59.57
CA LYS A 180 29.66 29.64 -59.81
C LYS A 180 28.92 30.67 -60.66
#